data_AF-E3MFG9-F1
#
_entry.id   AF-E3MFG9-F1
#
_cell.length_a   1.000
_cell.length_b   1.000
_cell.length_c   1.000
_cell.angle_alpha   90.00
_cell.angle_beta   90.00
_cell.angle_gamma   90.00
#
_symmetry.space_group_name_H-M   'P 1'
#
loop_
_entity.id
_entity.type
_entity.pdbx_description
1 polymer ?
#
loop_
_entity_poly.entity_id
_entity_poly.type
_entity_poly.pdbx_seq_one_letter_code
_entity_poly.pdbx_strand_id
1 'polypeptide(L)'
;MSATTTNVPTIEKKILKDVKIEVEDETEHQCVMIHQMEVNRDDEEEMAFLRALLSSDIKKEAVKDEEVEFIDTFSIQLLHLRLERIREFEARELQNLQEYEEEMRVEEKKRRREASRCESEEKDIRPTVEKWIRKESKRSSKKKATKRGRPSSTSSKGAPSKKQKKEEYTCPTCQKPSKRGTCLCSGCGEWFHLACVGIRVSQYYKGFKCSSCLA
;
A
#
# COMPACT_ATOMS: atom_id res chain seq x y z
N MET A 1 -55.25 -41.38 6.11
CA MET A 1 -54.28 -40.53 6.81
C MET A 1 -53.25 -40.08 5.80
N SER A 2 -53.38 -38.84 5.31
CA SER A 2 -52.58 -38.34 4.18
C SER A 2 -51.48 -37.40 4.69
N ALA A 3 -50.23 -37.83 4.52
CA ALA A 3 -49.05 -37.06 4.91
C ALA A 3 -48.86 -35.88 3.94
N THR A 4 -48.82 -34.67 4.48
CA THR A 4 -48.58 -33.44 3.71
C THR A 4 -47.13 -33.05 3.89
N THR A 5 -46.31 -33.25 2.86
CA THR A 5 -44.89 -32.85 2.83
C THR A 5 -44.76 -31.40 2.37
N THR A 6 -44.41 -30.52 3.30
CA THR A 6 -44.10 -29.11 3.04
C THR A 6 -42.68 -28.96 2.52
N ASN A 7 -42.55 -28.59 1.24
CA ASN A 7 -41.29 -28.15 0.63
C ASN A 7 -40.95 -26.73 1.10
N VAL A 8 -39.80 -26.58 1.76
CA VAL A 8 -39.22 -25.29 2.15
C VAL A 8 -38.32 -24.78 1.02
N PRO A 9 -38.53 -23.58 0.48
CA PRO A 9 -37.65 -23.02 -0.55
C PRO A 9 -36.33 -22.55 0.08
N THR A 10 -35.23 -23.13 -0.40
CA THR A 10 -33.85 -22.78 -0.10
C THR A 10 -33.56 -21.37 -0.64
N ILE A 11 -33.59 -20.37 0.23
CA ILE A 11 -33.19 -19.00 -0.13
C ILE A 11 -31.66 -18.95 -0.20
N GLU A 12 -31.17 -18.66 -1.40
CA GLU A 12 -29.76 -18.50 -1.77
C GLU A 12 -29.03 -17.55 -0.80
N LYS A 13 -28.08 -18.12 -0.06
CA LYS A 13 -27.06 -17.38 0.69
C LYS A 13 -26.15 -16.69 -0.32
N LYS A 14 -26.44 -15.42 -0.63
CA LYS A 14 -25.52 -14.53 -1.35
C LYS A 14 -24.31 -14.24 -0.46
N ILE A 15 -23.30 -15.08 -0.65
CA ILE A 15 -21.86 -14.79 -0.71
C ILE A 15 -21.54 -13.30 -0.46
N LEU A 16 -21.31 -12.91 0.79
CA LEU A 16 -20.34 -11.85 1.09
C LEU A 16 -18.97 -12.53 0.98
N LYS A 17 -18.27 -12.26 -0.11
CA LYS A 17 -16.83 -12.52 -0.20
C LYS A 17 -16.14 -11.36 0.48
N ASP A 18 -15.45 -11.67 1.56
CA ASP A 18 -14.51 -10.78 2.22
C ASP A 18 -13.52 -10.25 1.18
N VAL A 19 -13.57 -8.94 0.94
CA VAL A 19 -12.55 -8.24 0.17
C VAL A 19 -11.39 -8.02 1.13
N LYS A 20 -10.50 -9.02 1.19
CA LYS A 20 -9.19 -8.91 1.82
C LYS A 20 -8.37 -7.94 0.98
N ILE A 21 -8.34 -6.67 1.40
CA ILE A 21 -7.46 -5.66 0.81
C ILE A 21 -6.09 -5.92 1.43
N GLU A 22 -5.27 -6.70 0.74
CA GLU A 22 -3.83 -6.75 0.98
C GLU A 22 -3.28 -5.42 0.43
N VAL A 23 -3.10 -4.44 1.32
CA VAL A 23 -2.34 -3.23 1.00
C VAL A 23 -0.89 -3.66 1.04
N GLU A 24 -0.29 -3.81 -0.13
CA GLU A 24 1.10 -4.16 -0.31
C GLU A 24 1.99 -3.01 0.20
N ASP A 25 2.78 -3.28 1.23
CA ASP A 25 3.82 -2.42 1.83
C ASP A 25 5.05 -2.26 0.91
N GLU A 26 4.87 -2.19 -0.41
CA GLU A 26 5.96 -2.12 -1.38
C GLU A 26 6.64 -0.73 -1.43
N THR A 27 5.98 0.31 -0.92
CA THR A 27 6.53 1.67 -0.95
C THR A 27 7.61 1.94 0.10
N GLU A 28 7.65 1.18 1.20
CA GLU A 28 8.65 1.38 2.25
C GLU A 28 10.01 0.79 1.86
N HIS A 29 10.02 -0.35 1.15
CA HIS A 29 11.27 -0.97 0.66
C HIS A 29 12.02 -0.08 -0.33
N GLN A 30 11.31 0.73 -1.12
CA GLN A 30 11.93 1.58 -2.14
C GLN A 30 12.64 2.80 -1.54
N CYS A 31 12.21 3.26 -0.36
CA CYS A 31 12.85 4.40 0.32
C CYS A 31 14.15 3.99 1.04
N VAL A 32 14.20 2.78 1.61
CA VAL A 32 15.41 2.24 2.29
C VAL A 32 16.55 2.02 1.30
N MET A 33 16.25 1.56 0.08
CA MET A 33 17.26 1.31 -0.96
C MET A 33 17.94 2.58 -1.44
N ILE A 34 17.23 3.71 -1.51
CA ILE A 34 17.79 5.00 -1.95
C ILE A 34 18.76 5.54 -0.89
N HIS A 35 18.41 5.44 0.41
CA HIS A 35 19.32 5.86 1.46
C HIS A 35 20.57 4.98 1.58
N GLN A 36 20.49 3.67 1.31
CA GLN A 36 21.69 2.81 1.27
C GLN A 36 22.65 3.18 0.12
N MET A 37 22.15 3.69 -1.01
CA MET A 37 23.03 4.05 -2.13
C MET A 37 23.80 5.36 -1.91
N GLU A 38 23.25 6.30 -1.14
CA GLU A 38 23.93 7.57 -0.84
C GLU A 38 25.02 7.41 0.23
N VAL A 39 24.81 6.55 1.23
CA VAL A 39 25.83 6.26 2.26
C VAL A 39 27.06 5.58 1.68
N ASN A 40 26.90 4.72 0.66
CA ASN A 40 28.02 4.01 0.03
C ASN A 40 28.97 4.90 -0.79
N ARG A 41 28.55 6.10 -1.21
CA ARG A 41 29.36 6.91 -2.13
C ARG A 41 30.50 7.66 -1.42
N ASP A 42 30.27 8.06 -0.18
CA ASP A 42 31.28 8.77 0.62
C ASP A 42 32.35 7.80 1.16
N ASP A 43 31.98 6.54 1.41
CA ASP A 43 32.89 5.50 1.88
C ASP A 43 33.92 5.05 0.81
N GLU A 44 33.55 5.06 -0.47
CA GLU A 44 34.50 4.70 -1.54
C GLU A 44 35.60 5.74 -1.73
N GLU A 45 35.28 7.04 -1.63
CA GLU A 45 36.29 8.11 -1.73
C GLU A 45 37.24 8.10 -0.53
N GLU A 46 36.73 7.91 0.70
CA GLU A 46 37.57 7.81 1.91
C GLU A 46 38.45 6.55 1.87
N MET A 47 37.92 5.41 1.41
CA MET A 47 38.68 4.17 1.24
C MET A 47 39.67 4.21 0.07
N ALA A 48 39.40 4.99 -0.98
CA ALA A 48 40.33 5.25 -2.08
C ALA A 48 41.51 6.11 -1.61
N PHE A 49 41.25 7.13 -0.80
CA PHE A 49 42.30 7.97 -0.19
C PHE A 49 43.23 7.16 0.72
N LEU A 50 42.67 6.28 1.56
CA LEU A 50 43.46 5.39 2.42
C LEU A 50 44.29 4.38 1.62
N ARG A 51 43.74 3.83 0.53
CA ARG A 51 44.50 2.98 -0.40
C ARG A 51 45.64 3.77 -1.06
N ALA A 52 45.40 5.02 -1.45
CA ALA A 52 46.44 5.87 -2.03
C ALA A 52 47.56 6.18 -1.01
N LEU A 53 47.23 6.44 0.26
CA LEU A 53 48.21 6.63 1.34
C LEU A 53 49.03 5.37 1.62
N LEU A 54 48.42 4.19 1.57
CA LEU A 54 49.13 2.92 1.74
C LEU A 54 49.96 2.54 0.50
N SER A 55 49.55 3.01 -0.68
CA SER A 55 50.21 2.74 -1.96
C SER A 55 51.25 3.79 -2.34
N SER A 56 51.28 4.94 -1.67
CA SER A 56 52.40 5.87 -1.77
C SER A 56 53.60 5.21 -1.10
N ASP A 57 54.31 4.42 -1.89
CA ASP A 57 55.60 3.84 -1.60
C ASP A 57 56.50 4.95 -1.03
N ILE A 58 56.61 4.97 0.29
CA ILE A 58 57.71 5.63 0.98
C ILE A 58 58.93 4.87 0.47
N LYS A 59 59.61 5.45 -0.52
CA LYS A 59 60.89 4.99 -1.01
C LYS A 59 61.75 4.78 0.22
N LYS A 60 62.01 3.52 0.55
CA LYS A 60 62.85 3.07 1.66
C LYS A 60 64.30 3.44 1.35
N GLU A 61 64.62 4.72 1.25
CA GLU A 61 65.99 5.20 1.37
C GLU A 61 66.32 5.15 2.85
N ALA A 62 67.26 4.28 3.22
CA ALA A 62 67.84 4.05 4.54
C ALA A 62 67.52 5.14 5.59
N VAL A 63 66.33 5.04 6.17
CA VAL A 63 65.90 5.84 7.31
C VAL A 63 66.66 5.31 8.52
N LYS A 64 67.33 6.19 9.24
CA LYS A 64 68.12 5.85 10.44
C LYS A 64 67.18 5.28 11.49
N ASP A 65 67.64 4.27 12.24
CA ASP A 65 66.83 3.47 13.18
C ASP A 65 66.03 4.31 14.23
N GLU A 66 66.37 5.58 14.47
CA GLU A 66 65.63 6.49 15.36
C GLU A 66 64.30 7.03 14.79
N GLU A 67 64.13 7.11 13.47
CA GLU A 67 62.87 7.60 12.86
C GLU A 67 61.77 6.52 12.79
N VAL A 68 62.12 5.26 13.03
CA VAL A 68 61.19 4.11 12.98
C VAL A 68 60.23 4.11 14.18
N GLU A 69 60.69 4.51 15.38
CA GLU A 69 59.83 4.54 16.59
C GLU A 69 58.77 5.66 16.55
N PHE A 70 59.04 6.75 15.83
CA PHE A 70 58.10 7.88 15.72
C PHE A 70 56.90 7.55 14.82
N ILE A 71 57.14 6.81 13.72
CA ILE A 71 56.09 6.39 12.77
C ILE A 71 55.11 5.43 13.44
N ASP A 72 55.59 4.57 14.34
CA ASP A 72 54.74 3.62 15.07
C ASP A 72 53.79 4.34 16.03
N THR A 73 54.25 5.36 16.75
CA THR A 73 53.40 6.07 17.72
C THR A 73 52.27 6.86 17.03
N PHE A 74 52.59 7.56 15.94
CA PHE A 74 51.58 8.31 15.18
C PHE A 74 50.55 7.38 14.51
N SER A 75 51.02 6.25 13.96
CA SER A 75 50.14 5.24 13.35
C SER A 75 49.19 4.64 14.39
N ILE A 76 49.66 4.36 15.61
CA ILE A 76 48.83 3.87 16.72
C ILE A 76 47.77 4.90 17.11
N GLN A 77 48.12 6.18 17.23
CA GLN A 77 47.16 7.24 17.56
C GLN A 77 46.08 7.39 16.49
N LEU A 78 46.47 7.33 15.21
CA LEU A 78 45.53 7.40 14.10
C LEU A 78 44.58 6.20 14.08
N LEU A 79 45.10 5.00 14.34
CA LEU A 79 44.28 3.79 14.47
C LEU A 79 43.30 3.90 15.65
N HIS A 80 43.74 4.45 16.78
CA HIS A 80 42.87 4.64 17.95
C HIS A 80 41.70 5.59 17.63
N LEU A 81 41.99 6.76 17.03
CA LEU A 81 40.96 7.71 16.59
C LEU A 81 39.98 7.08 15.59
N ARG A 82 40.48 6.24 14.66
CA ARG A 82 39.63 5.54 13.70
C ARG A 82 38.71 4.53 14.39
N LEU A 83 39.24 3.76 15.34
CA LEU A 83 38.44 2.82 16.14
C LEU A 83 37.42 3.52 17.02
N GLU A 84 37.71 4.70 17.55
CA GLU A 84 36.73 5.53 18.25
C GLU A 84 35.61 5.97 17.32
N ARG A 85 35.93 6.49 16.13
CA ARG A 85 34.91 6.89 15.14
C ARG A 85 34.02 5.72 14.72
N ILE A 86 34.59 4.54 14.51
CA ILE A 86 33.81 3.32 14.18
C ILE A 86 32.88 2.96 15.34
N ARG A 87 33.37 2.96 16.59
CA ARG A 87 32.54 2.69 17.77
C ARG A 87 31.40 3.71 17.93
N GLU A 88 31.66 4.99 17.67
CA GLU A 88 30.63 6.04 17.70
C GLU A 88 29.57 5.83 16.61
N PHE A 89 29.98 5.40 15.42
CA PHE A 89 29.08 5.09 14.33
C PHE A 89 28.19 3.89 14.67
N GLU A 90 28.77 2.79 15.12
CA GLU A 90 28.03 1.58 15.56
C GLU A 90 27.05 1.91 16.71
N ALA A 91 27.47 2.74 17.67
CA ALA A 91 26.60 3.17 18.77
C ALA A 91 25.40 3.99 18.26
N ARG A 92 25.60 4.85 17.25
CA ARG A 92 24.53 5.64 16.65
C ARG A 92 23.56 4.77 15.86
N GLU A 93 24.05 3.80 15.09
CA GLU A 93 23.18 2.85 14.38
C GLU A 93 22.33 2.03 15.35
N LEU A 94 22.92 1.55 16.46
CA LEU A 94 22.18 0.86 17.51
C LEU A 94 21.10 1.74 18.14
N GLN A 95 21.41 3.01 18.39
CA GLN A 95 20.44 3.96 18.92
C GLN A 95 19.27 4.18 17.95
N ASN A 96 19.56 4.35 16.65
CA ASN A 96 18.53 4.50 15.62
C ASN A 96 17.62 3.26 15.53
N LEU A 97 18.20 2.05 15.63
CA LEU A 97 17.41 0.80 15.65
C LEU A 97 16.50 0.71 16.87
N GLN A 98 16.98 1.10 18.05
CA GLN A 98 16.17 1.14 19.27
C GLN A 98 15.00 2.14 19.17
N GLU A 99 15.25 3.31 18.58
CA GLU A 99 14.19 4.31 18.34
C GLU A 99 13.12 3.77 17.39
N TYR A 100 13.53 3.13 16.30
CA TYR A 100 12.62 2.49 15.35
C TYR A 100 11.79 1.37 16.00
N GLU A 101 12.39 0.51 16.83
CA GLU A 101 11.67 -0.53 17.56
C GLU A 101 10.61 0.05 18.52
N GLU A 102 10.91 1.15 19.21
CA GLU A 102 9.96 1.81 20.10
C GLU A 102 8.84 2.52 19.30
N GLU A 103 9.16 3.13 18.16
CA GLU A 103 8.16 3.68 17.25
C GLU A 103 7.15 2.61 16.78
N MET A 104 7.67 1.44 16.37
CA MET A 104 6.83 0.30 15.99
C MET A 104 5.94 -0.19 17.13
N ARG A 105 6.47 -0.23 18.37
CA ARG A 105 5.67 -0.58 19.56
C ARG A 105 4.58 0.45 19.86
N VAL A 106 4.86 1.74 19.69
CA VAL A 106 3.89 2.82 19.88
C VAL A 106 2.78 2.72 18.84
N GLU A 107 3.11 2.50 17.57
CA GLU A 107 2.13 2.37 16.49
C GLU A 107 1.28 1.11 16.66
N GLU A 108 1.86 -0.03 17.08
CA GLU A 108 1.09 -1.24 17.38
C GLU A 108 0.09 -0.99 18.53
N LYS A 109 0.52 -0.30 19.59
CA LYS A 109 -0.36 0.06 20.71
C LYS A 109 -1.49 0.98 20.29
N LYS A 110 -1.22 1.91 19.36
CA LYS A 110 -2.23 2.78 18.76
C LYS A 110 -3.24 1.99 17.94
N ARG A 111 -2.79 1.06 17.08
CA ARG A 111 -3.67 0.14 16.33
C ARG A 111 -4.55 -0.70 17.26
N ARG A 112 -4.00 -1.22 18.36
CA ARG A 112 -4.78 -1.96 19.39
C ARG A 112 -5.87 -1.10 20.03
N ARG A 113 -5.56 0.17 20.35
CA ARG A 113 -6.54 1.11 20.91
C ARG A 113 -7.65 1.45 19.90
N GLU A 114 -7.29 1.65 18.64
CA GLU A 114 -8.25 1.93 17.57
C GLU A 114 -9.16 0.73 17.30
N ALA A 115 -8.60 -0.49 17.25
CA ALA A 115 -9.37 -1.71 17.15
C ALA A 115 -10.37 -1.86 18.31
N SER A 116 -9.91 -1.60 19.55
CA SER A 116 -10.78 -1.63 20.74
C SER A 116 -11.90 -0.58 20.67
N ARG A 117 -11.62 0.59 20.09
CA ARG A 117 -12.62 1.64 19.87
C ARG A 117 -13.66 1.18 18.85
N CYS A 118 -13.24 0.65 17.70
CA CYS A 118 -14.15 0.12 16.68
C CYS A 118 -15.05 -0.99 17.22
N GLU A 119 -14.50 -1.90 18.04
CA GLU A 119 -15.30 -2.96 18.69
C GLU A 119 -16.35 -2.41 19.66
N SER A 120 -16.03 -1.32 20.38
CA SER A 120 -16.99 -0.67 21.28
C SER A 120 -18.11 0.03 20.51
N GLU A 121 -17.78 0.73 19.41
CA GLU A 121 -18.76 1.39 18.54
C GLU A 121 -19.68 0.36 17.83
N GLU A 122 -19.14 -0.81 17.43
CA GLU A 122 -19.94 -1.89 16.84
C GLU A 122 -20.99 -2.44 17.82
N LYS A 123 -20.61 -2.62 19.10
CA LYS A 123 -21.51 -3.12 20.15
C LYS A 123 -22.70 -2.18 20.38
N ASP A 124 -22.54 -0.88 20.20
CA ASP A 124 -23.63 0.10 20.35
C ASP A 124 -24.56 0.16 19.14
N ILE A 125 -24.01 -0.05 17.93
CA ILE A 125 -24.79 0.01 16.68
C ILE A 125 -25.55 -1.28 16.41
N ARG A 126 -24.99 -2.44 16.78
CA ARG A 126 -25.57 -3.77 16.51
C ARG A 126 -27.02 -3.94 16.98
N PRO A 127 -27.43 -3.55 18.20
CA PRO A 127 -28.83 -3.66 18.64
C PRO A 127 -29.79 -2.79 17.81
N THR A 128 -29.31 -1.64 17.32
CA THR A 128 -30.11 -0.71 16.51
C THR A 128 -30.35 -1.29 15.12
N VAL A 129 -29.33 -1.87 14.50
CA VAL A 129 -29.44 -2.55 13.20
C VAL A 129 -30.35 -3.78 13.29
N GLU A 130 -30.20 -4.61 14.33
CA GLU A 130 -31.08 -5.78 14.55
C GLU A 130 -32.55 -5.38 14.76
N LYS A 131 -32.83 -4.32 15.54
CA LYS A 131 -34.18 -3.78 15.69
C LYS A 131 -34.76 -3.30 14.37
N TRP A 132 -33.95 -2.67 13.52
CA TRP A 132 -34.38 -2.19 12.20
C TRP A 132 -34.71 -3.35 11.26
N ILE A 133 -33.83 -4.36 11.15
CA ILE A 133 -34.07 -5.59 10.35
C ILE A 133 -35.35 -6.30 10.81
N ARG A 134 -35.58 -6.39 12.13
CA ARG A 134 -36.80 -7.02 12.69
C ARG A 134 -38.07 -6.22 12.39
N LYS A 135 -37.98 -4.88 12.32
CA LYS A 135 -39.10 -3.99 11.96
C LYS A 135 -39.42 -4.08 10.47
N GLU A 136 -38.40 -4.16 9.61
CA GLU A 136 -38.54 -4.33 8.16
C GLU A 136 -39.29 -5.64 7.82
N SER A 137 -38.89 -6.75 8.45
CA SER A 137 -39.47 -8.08 8.23
C SER A 137 -40.96 -8.18 8.62
N LYS A 138 -41.42 -7.36 9.57
CA LYS A 138 -42.84 -7.30 9.97
C LYS A 138 -43.70 -6.47 8.99
N ARG A 139 -43.10 -5.57 8.22
CA ARG A 139 -43.83 -4.74 7.23
C ARG A 139 -44.08 -5.49 5.92
N SER A 140 -43.18 -6.39 5.52
CA SER A 140 -43.32 -7.18 4.29
C SER A 140 -44.38 -8.28 4.38
N SER A 141 -44.78 -8.72 5.57
CA SER A 141 -45.72 -9.83 5.80
C SER A 141 -47.22 -9.45 5.84
N LYS A 142 -47.58 -8.15 5.76
CA LYS A 142 -48.98 -7.68 5.80
C LYS A 142 -49.59 -7.38 4.42
N LYS A 143 -49.02 -7.90 3.33
CA LYS A 143 -49.70 -7.94 2.03
C LYS A 143 -50.68 -9.10 2.01
N LYS A 144 -51.94 -8.76 2.30
CA LYS A 144 -53.12 -9.62 2.26
C LYS A 144 -53.13 -10.47 0.98
N ALA A 145 -53.33 -11.77 1.16
CA ALA A 145 -53.66 -12.72 0.11
C ALA A 145 -55.01 -12.37 -0.54
N THR A 146 -54.99 -11.52 -1.57
CA THR A 146 -56.13 -11.39 -2.50
C THR A 146 -56.15 -12.60 -3.42
N LYS A 147 -57.15 -13.45 -3.21
CA LYS A 147 -57.56 -14.55 -4.09
C LYS A 147 -57.88 -14.05 -5.51
N ARG A 148 -57.64 -14.97 -6.46
CA ARG A 148 -58.19 -15.11 -7.84
C ARG A 148 -57.32 -14.59 -8.99
N GLY A 149 -57.10 -15.49 -9.96
CA GLY A 149 -56.99 -15.12 -11.36
C GLY A 149 -55.75 -15.66 -12.07
N ARG A 150 -55.96 -16.77 -12.80
CA ARG A 150 -55.24 -17.27 -13.98
C ARG A 150 -54.31 -16.23 -14.67
N PRO A 151 -53.02 -16.51 -14.90
CA PRO A 151 -52.14 -15.60 -15.62
C PRO A 151 -52.40 -15.67 -17.13
N SER A 152 -52.93 -14.57 -17.68
CA SER A 152 -52.81 -14.25 -19.10
C SER A 152 -51.55 -13.39 -19.30
N SER A 153 -50.74 -13.78 -20.26
CA SER A 153 -49.53 -13.13 -20.74
C SER A 153 -49.70 -11.62 -20.96
N THR A 154 -49.14 -10.78 -20.09
CA THR A 154 -48.96 -9.35 -20.38
C THR A 154 -47.72 -8.79 -19.68
N SER A 155 -46.71 -8.52 -20.52
CA SER A 155 -45.74 -7.41 -20.46
C SER A 155 -45.61 -6.68 -19.10
N SER A 156 -44.59 -7.07 -18.34
CA SER A 156 -44.14 -6.35 -17.14
C SER A 156 -43.43 -5.04 -17.54
N LYS A 157 -44.17 -3.93 -17.48
CA LYS A 157 -43.59 -2.57 -17.41
C LYS A 157 -42.95 -2.40 -16.03
N GLY A 158 -41.65 -2.71 -15.95
CA GLY A 158 -40.83 -2.46 -14.78
C GLY A 158 -40.77 -0.97 -14.44
N ALA A 159 -40.94 -0.66 -13.16
CA ALA A 159 -40.78 0.69 -12.63
C ALA A 159 -39.40 1.25 -13.00
N PRO A 160 -39.29 2.52 -13.43
CA PRO A 160 -38.03 3.12 -13.82
C PRO A 160 -37.16 3.30 -12.56
N SER A 161 -36.24 2.36 -12.33
CA SER A 161 -35.13 2.61 -11.43
C SER A 161 -34.38 3.81 -12.01
N LYS A 162 -34.19 4.85 -11.19
CA LYS A 162 -33.40 6.03 -11.53
C LYS A 162 -31.95 5.56 -11.74
N LYS A 163 -31.66 5.01 -12.92
CA LYS A 163 -30.32 4.75 -13.43
C LYS A 163 -29.64 6.11 -13.46
N GLN A 164 -28.81 6.36 -12.45
CA GLN A 164 -27.88 7.48 -12.49
C GLN A 164 -27.16 7.36 -13.83
N LYS A 165 -27.32 8.38 -14.68
CA LYS A 165 -26.62 8.46 -15.96
C LYS A 165 -25.14 8.46 -15.60
N LYS A 166 -24.47 7.33 -15.83
CA LYS A 166 -23.01 7.28 -15.78
C LYS A 166 -22.54 8.22 -16.87
N GLU A 167 -21.79 9.23 -16.49
CA GLU A 167 -21.15 10.13 -17.43
C GLU A 167 -20.25 9.29 -18.34
N GLU A 168 -20.49 9.39 -19.65
CA GLU A 168 -19.80 8.60 -20.66
C GLU A 168 -18.56 9.39 -21.09
N TYR A 169 -17.38 8.91 -20.70
CA TYR A 169 -16.12 9.56 -21.02
C TYR A 169 -15.61 9.12 -22.39
N THR A 170 -15.13 10.08 -23.19
CA THR A 170 -14.61 9.84 -24.54
C THR A 170 -13.09 9.94 -24.53
N CYS A 171 -12.40 8.93 -25.05
CA CYS A 171 -10.93 8.92 -25.11
C CYS A 171 -10.42 9.90 -26.18
N PRO A 172 -9.54 10.86 -25.87
CA PRO A 172 -9.05 11.84 -26.85
C PRO A 172 -8.18 11.22 -27.95
N THR A 173 -7.53 10.07 -27.69
CA THR A 173 -6.68 9.38 -28.68
C THR A 173 -7.47 8.70 -29.80
N CYS A 174 -8.63 8.12 -29.48
CA CYS A 174 -9.41 7.32 -30.45
C CYS A 174 -10.85 7.80 -30.67
N GLN A 175 -11.26 8.84 -29.94
CA GLN A 175 -12.59 9.48 -29.99
C GLN A 175 -13.76 8.50 -29.78
N LYS A 176 -13.51 7.39 -29.07
CA LYS A 176 -14.52 6.38 -28.73
C LYS A 176 -14.87 6.45 -27.25
N PRO A 177 -16.14 6.19 -26.88
CA PRO A 177 -16.56 6.13 -25.49
C PRO A 177 -15.96 4.89 -24.80
N SER A 178 -15.51 5.07 -23.57
CA SER A 178 -14.82 4.02 -22.83
C SER A 178 -15.78 3.15 -22.04
N LYS A 179 -15.90 1.87 -22.43
CA LYS A 179 -16.74 0.89 -21.70
C LYS A 179 -15.97 0.11 -20.64
N ARG A 180 -14.66 -0.12 -20.81
CA ARG A 180 -13.78 -0.88 -19.90
C ARG A 180 -12.32 -0.41 -20.02
N GLY A 181 -11.58 -0.47 -18.91
CA GLY A 181 -10.13 -0.26 -18.88
C GLY A 181 -9.72 1.16 -19.22
N THR A 182 -10.04 2.11 -18.34
CA THR A 182 -9.65 3.51 -18.48
C THR A 182 -8.64 3.92 -17.42
N CYS A 183 -7.72 4.81 -17.80
CA CYS A 183 -6.82 5.50 -16.89
C CYS A 183 -7.07 7.02 -16.95
N LEU A 184 -6.90 7.69 -15.81
CA LEU A 184 -6.98 9.15 -15.69
C LEU A 184 -5.56 9.71 -15.72
N CYS A 185 -5.30 10.67 -16.60
CA CYS A 185 -4.01 11.36 -16.63
C CYS A 185 -3.91 12.36 -15.47
N SER A 186 -2.87 12.27 -14.64
CA SER A 186 -2.63 13.22 -13.53
C SER A 186 -2.25 14.64 -13.99
N GLY A 187 -1.86 14.81 -15.26
CA GLY A 187 -1.50 16.11 -15.83
C GLY A 187 -2.70 16.88 -16.37
N CYS A 188 -3.43 16.30 -17.33
CA CYS A 188 -4.57 16.97 -17.99
C CYS A 188 -5.94 16.61 -17.41
N GLY A 189 -6.05 15.57 -16.56
CA GLY A 189 -7.34 15.13 -16.00
C GLY A 189 -8.28 14.44 -17.00
N GLU A 190 -7.79 14.09 -18.19
CA GLU A 190 -8.59 13.38 -19.20
C GLU A 190 -8.49 11.86 -19.04
N TRP A 191 -9.55 11.16 -19.49
CA TRP A 191 -9.63 9.70 -19.46
C TRP A 191 -9.15 9.08 -20.77
N PHE A 192 -8.20 8.16 -20.67
CA PHE A 192 -7.64 7.42 -21.79
C PHE A 192 -7.98 5.93 -21.67
N HIS A 193 -8.11 5.24 -22.81
CA HIS A 193 -8.11 3.78 -22.77
C HIS A 193 -6.71 3.26 -22.47
N LEU A 194 -6.60 2.26 -21.58
CA LEU A 194 -5.33 1.59 -21.30
C LEU A 194 -4.63 1.09 -22.57
N ALA A 195 -5.40 0.55 -23.53
CA ALA A 195 -4.88 0.12 -24.83
C ALA A 195 -4.40 1.27 -25.72
N CYS A 196 -5.03 2.45 -25.66
CA CYS A 196 -4.61 3.62 -26.45
C CYS A 196 -3.28 4.19 -25.96
N VAL A 197 -2.96 4.01 -24.67
CA VAL A 197 -1.69 4.47 -24.07
C VAL A 197 -0.66 3.35 -23.91
N GLY A 198 -0.95 2.15 -24.41
CA GLY A 198 -0.02 1.01 -24.39
C GLY A 198 0.20 0.38 -23.00
N ILE A 199 -0.68 0.65 -22.03
CA ILE A 199 -0.54 0.17 -20.65
C ILE A 199 -1.40 -1.08 -20.43
N ARG A 200 -0.82 -2.09 -19.78
CA ARG A 200 -1.57 -3.26 -19.31
C ARG A 200 -2.21 -2.97 -17.96
N VAL A 201 -3.32 -3.64 -17.63
CA VAL A 201 -4.03 -3.44 -16.34
C VAL A 201 -3.09 -3.65 -15.13
N SER A 202 -2.15 -4.59 -15.22
CA SER A 202 -1.15 -4.87 -14.18
C SER A 202 -0.07 -3.79 -14.02
N GLN A 203 0.05 -2.86 -14.96
CA GLN A 203 1.04 -1.80 -14.97
C GLN A 203 0.41 -0.42 -14.68
N TYR A 204 -0.90 -0.38 -14.39
CA TYR A 204 -1.57 0.88 -14.09
C TYR A 204 -1.21 1.37 -12.68
N TYR A 205 -0.70 2.60 -12.58
CA TYR A 205 -0.38 3.27 -11.33
C TYR A 205 -1.11 4.62 -11.24
N LYS A 206 -1.37 5.10 -10.01
CA LYS A 206 -2.16 6.34 -9.73
C LYS A 206 -1.55 7.63 -10.29
N GLY A 207 -0.28 7.60 -10.71
CA GLY A 207 0.48 8.75 -11.22
C GLY A 207 0.63 8.79 -12.75
N PHE A 208 -0.18 8.05 -13.50
CA PHE A 208 -0.06 7.99 -14.96
C PHE A 208 -0.16 9.38 -15.61
N LYS A 209 0.80 9.69 -16.49
CA LYS A 209 0.78 10.88 -17.36
C LYS A 209 0.70 10.45 -18.82
N CYS A 210 -0.17 11.08 -19.61
CA CYS A 210 -0.26 10.85 -21.05
C CYS A 210 0.98 11.38 -21.78
N SER A 211 1.20 10.94 -23.02
CA SER A 211 2.34 11.36 -23.84
C SER A 211 2.47 12.88 -23.98
N SER A 212 1.35 13.60 -24.02
CA SER A 212 1.32 15.06 -24.12
C SER A 212 1.71 15.78 -22.82
N CYS A 213 1.60 15.13 -21.66
CA CYS A 213 2.01 15.68 -20.36
C CYS A 213 3.41 15.22 -19.93
N LEU A 214 4.03 14.32 -20.68
CA LEU A 214 5.41 13.87 -20.49
C LEU A 214 6.40 14.64 -21.38
N ALA A 215 5.93 15.14 -22.53
CA ALA A 215 6.66 16.07 -23.37
C ALA A 215 6.71 17.47 -22.76
#